data_AF-A0AAX3JCC8-F1
#
_entry.id   AF-A0AAX3JCC8-F1
#
_cell.length_a   1.000
_cell.length_b   1.000
_cell.length_c   1.000
_cell.angle_alpha   90.00
_cell.angle_beta   90.00
_cell.angle_gamma   90.00
#
_symmetry.space_group_name_H-M   'P 1'
#
loop_
_entity.id
_entity.type
_entity.pdbx_description
1 polymer ?
#
loop_
_entity_poly.entity_id
_entity_poly.type
_entity_poly.pdbx_seq_one_letter_code
_entity_poly.pdbx_strand_id
1 'polypeptide(L)'
;MTQYIISKTTAIEVNEKNEIGPANLEIALVAALGFEPQEVEGVTVWVNKDERYWLLHSQELPEDAAKRQEAVDAINEKTGALPLAPTMDKSFAQLLMRQMSMNVTGEAFVDGSLTGAWRVETVSPYMPHNAKLHGVLTGRLQHVSVVHTSLPLAVCVLFLQALGVGQHAYVYIPDGAEAEPQLIYITVQNEKALKEMAPETSLFRMEGLDKFAVVGLDADMVKEAIEKAQLQRTILLAKAKTDAPQPQPELVAAAAAAEPQKAE
;
A
#
# COMPACT_ATOMS: atom_id res chain seq x y z
N MET A 1 -4.33 -2.87 -13.99
CA MET A 1 -4.91 -1.72 -13.25
C MET A 1 -5.61 -2.24 -12.01
N THR A 2 -5.45 -1.59 -10.86
CA THR A 2 -6.00 -2.03 -9.57
C THR A 2 -6.88 -0.95 -8.98
N GLN A 3 -8.10 -1.31 -8.58
CA GLN A 3 -9.03 -0.39 -7.92
C GLN A 3 -8.80 -0.42 -6.40
N TYR A 4 -8.69 0.74 -5.75
CA TYR A 4 -8.57 0.90 -4.31
C TYR A 4 -9.80 1.61 -3.75
N ILE A 5 -10.43 1.02 -2.73
CA ILE A 5 -11.55 1.59 -2.01
C ILE A 5 -10.98 2.57 -0.99
N ILE A 6 -11.34 3.85 -1.11
CA ILE A 6 -10.83 4.93 -0.25
C ILE A 6 -11.84 5.25 0.85
N SER A 7 -13.12 5.24 0.51
CA SER A 7 -14.22 5.48 1.45
C SER A 7 -15.44 4.61 1.07
N LYS A 8 -16.55 4.74 1.81
CA LYS A 8 -17.79 4.02 1.52
C LYS A 8 -18.36 4.29 0.12
N THR A 9 -18.10 5.48 -0.41
CA THR A 9 -18.69 5.96 -1.67
C THR A 9 -17.66 6.13 -2.78
N THR A 10 -16.36 6.06 -2.45
CA THR A 10 -15.30 6.45 -3.37
C THR A 10 -14.24 5.36 -3.49
N ALA A 11 -13.98 4.99 -4.74
CA ALA A 11 -12.85 4.16 -5.13
C ALA A 11 -12.07 4.85 -6.25
N ILE A 12 -10.76 4.59 -6.30
CA ILE A 12 -9.88 5.11 -7.34
C ILE A 12 -9.16 3.98 -8.05
N GLU A 13 -8.70 4.24 -9.26
CA GLU A 13 -7.88 3.30 -9.99
C GLU A 13 -6.41 3.73 -10.01
N VAL A 14 -5.54 2.75 -9.82
CA VAL A 14 -4.09 2.89 -9.84
C VAL A 14 -3.54 2.04 -10.98
N ASN A 15 -2.58 2.58 -11.72
CA ASN A 15 -1.99 1.87 -12.85
C ASN A 15 -1.05 0.72 -12.39
N GLU A 16 -0.56 -0.07 -13.33
CA GLU A 16 0.32 -1.23 -13.04
C GLU A 16 1.68 -0.84 -12.47
N LYS A 17 2.10 0.42 -12.66
CA LYS A 17 3.31 1.00 -12.07
C LYS A 17 3.08 1.58 -10.68
N ASN A 18 1.87 1.41 -10.13
CA ASN A 18 1.46 1.95 -8.85
C ASN A 18 1.38 3.50 -8.82
N GLU A 19 1.13 4.11 -9.97
CA GLU A 19 0.98 5.57 -10.12
C GLU A 19 -0.51 5.94 -10.13
N ILE A 20 -0.84 7.01 -9.41
CA ILE A 20 -2.20 7.56 -9.32
C ILE A 20 -2.30 8.71 -10.32
N GLY A 21 -3.31 8.68 -11.19
CA GLY A 21 -3.58 9.80 -12.10
C GLY A 21 -3.91 11.09 -11.31
N PRO A 22 -3.54 12.29 -11.81
CA PRO A 22 -3.73 13.54 -11.06
C PRO A 22 -5.16 13.78 -10.56
N ALA A 23 -6.17 13.50 -11.39
CA ALA A 23 -7.57 13.65 -11.01
C ALA A 23 -7.99 12.66 -9.90
N ASN A 24 -7.55 11.40 -10.02
CA ASN A 24 -7.82 10.38 -9.00
C ASN A 24 -7.11 10.69 -7.68
N LEU A 25 -5.95 11.35 -7.74
CA LEU A 25 -5.19 11.75 -6.56
C LEU A 25 -5.97 12.74 -5.70
N GLU A 26 -6.51 13.80 -6.29
CA GLU A 26 -7.26 14.81 -5.54
C GLU A 26 -8.57 14.26 -4.97
N ILE A 27 -9.29 13.44 -5.75
CA ILE A 27 -10.47 12.69 -5.31
C ILE A 27 -10.14 11.78 -4.11
N ALA A 28 -9.04 11.04 -4.18
CA ALA A 28 -8.62 10.14 -3.10
C ALA A 28 -8.31 10.91 -1.81
N LEU A 29 -7.67 12.08 -1.91
CA LEU A 29 -7.31 12.89 -0.74
C LEU A 29 -8.55 13.37 0.00
N VAL A 30 -9.51 13.97 -0.71
CA VAL A 30 -10.74 14.47 -0.07
C VAL A 30 -11.57 13.31 0.50
N ALA A 31 -11.69 12.20 -0.24
CA ALA A 31 -12.40 11.02 0.26
C ALA A 31 -11.72 10.40 1.49
N ALA A 32 -10.39 10.36 1.54
CA ALA A 32 -9.63 9.85 2.69
C ALA A 32 -9.77 10.74 3.94
N LEU A 33 -10.01 12.04 3.76
CA LEU A 33 -10.32 12.97 4.85
C LEU A 33 -11.79 12.91 5.30
N GLY A 34 -12.60 12.01 4.71
CA GLY A 34 -13.99 11.79 5.09
C GLY A 34 -14.98 12.70 4.38
N PHE A 35 -14.59 13.37 3.29
CA PHE A 35 -15.54 14.07 2.45
C PHE A 35 -16.33 13.09 1.58
N GLU A 36 -17.63 13.31 1.50
CA GLU A 36 -18.53 12.53 0.64
C GLU A 36 -18.95 13.36 -0.59
N PRO A 37 -18.99 12.76 -1.79
CA PRO A 37 -19.39 13.47 -2.99
C PRO A 37 -20.91 13.67 -3.01
N GLN A 38 -21.34 14.89 -3.33
CA GLN A 38 -22.72 15.29 -3.54
C GLN A 38 -22.83 16.03 -4.88
N GLU A 39 -23.73 15.59 -5.75
CA GLU A 39 -23.99 16.31 -6.99
C GLU A 39 -24.90 17.52 -6.71
N VAL A 40 -24.39 18.72 -6.99
CA VAL A 40 -25.11 19.98 -6.82
C VAL A 40 -25.12 20.71 -8.15
N GLU A 41 -26.27 20.68 -8.81
CA GLU A 41 -26.52 21.41 -10.06
C GLU A 41 -25.47 21.15 -11.16
N GLY A 42 -24.99 19.91 -11.29
CA GLY A 42 -23.99 19.49 -12.30
C GLY A 42 -22.54 19.67 -11.87
N VAL A 43 -22.28 20.00 -10.60
CA VAL A 43 -20.95 20.07 -10.02
C VAL A 43 -20.88 19.08 -8.85
N THR A 44 -19.85 18.24 -8.85
CA THR A 44 -19.57 17.36 -7.71
C THR A 44 -18.95 18.16 -6.57
N VAL A 45 -19.71 18.31 -5.49
CA VAL A 45 -19.30 18.98 -4.25
C VAL A 45 -18.96 17.94 -3.20
N TRP A 46 -17.76 18.03 -2.65
CA TRP A 46 -17.25 17.22 -1.55
C TRP A 46 -17.64 17.86 -0.22
N VAL A 47 -18.41 17.14 0.59
CA VAL A 47 -18.97 17.66 1.85
C VAL A 47 -18.44 16.87 3.04
N ASN A 48 -17.98 17.59 4.08
CA ASN A 48 -17.66 17.02 5.39
C ASN A 48 -18.11 17.99 6.48
N LYS A 49 -19.16 17.64 7.23
CA LYS A 49 -19.79 18.54 8.20
C LYS A 49 -20.17 19.87 7.54
N ASP A 50 -19.59 20.99 7.99
CA ASP A 50 -19.86 22.33 7.48
C ASP A 50 -18.91 22.72 6.33
N GLU A 51 -17.92 21.89 6.00
CA GLU A 51 -16.95 22.14 4.93
C GLU A 51 -17.48 21.62 3.60
N ARG A 52 -17.42 22.45 2.55
CA ARG A 52 -17.90 22.14 1.21
C ARG A 52 -16.88 22.61 0.18
N TYR A 53 -16.37 21.68 -0.62
CA TYR A 53 -15.38 21.97 -1.67
C TYR A 53 -15.77 21.39 -3.01
N TRP A 54 -15.34 22.01 -4.10
CA TRP A 54 -15.33 21.39 -5.43
C TRP A 54 -13.90 21.37 -5.96
N LEU A 55 -13.54 20.33 -6.71
CA LEU A 55 -12.16 20.16 -7.16
C LEU A 55 -11.92 20.96 -8.44
N LEU A 56 -10.88 21.81 -8.45
CA LEU A 56 -10.59 22.70 -9.58
C LEU A 56 -10.42 21.94 -10.91
N HIS A 57 -9.77 20.77 -10.88
CA HIS A 57 -9.56 19.95 -12.08
C HIS A 57 -10.85 19.29 -12.63
N SER A 58 -11.95 19.31 -11.87
CA SER A 58 -13.21 18.67 -12.26
C SER A 58 -14.06 19.56 -13.17
N GLN A 59 -13.67 20.82 -13.37
CA GLN A 59 -14.41 21.79 -14.16
C GLN A 59 -13.53 22.32 -15.29
N GLU A 60 -14.12 22.49 -16.48
CA GLU A 60 -13.46 23.19 -17.58
C GLU A 60 -13.53 24.70 -17.32
N LEU A 61 -12.41 25.28 -16.89
CA LEU A 61 -12.31 26.70 -16.59
C LEU A 61 -11.60 27.45 -17.72
N PRO A 62 -12.02 28.70 -18.03
CA PRO A 62 -11.32 29.55 -19.00
C PRO A 62 -9.82 29.71 -18.68
N GLU A 63 -9.00 29.87 -19.72
CA GLU A 63 -7.58 30.18 -19.57
C GLU A 63 -7.34 31.63 -19.12
N ASP A 64 -8.17 32.55 -19.61
CA ASP A 64 -8.12 33.95 -19.23
C ASP A 64 -8.42 34.13 -17.73
N ALA A 65 -7.54 34.83 -17.02
CA ALA A 65 -7.59 34.90 -15.56
C ALA A 65 -8.85 35.62 -15.03
N ALA A 66 -9.33 36.67 -15.73
CA ALA A 66 -10.52 37.39 -15.30
C ALA A 66 -11.77 36.52 -15.50
N LYS A 67 -11.91 35.91 -16.69
CA LYS A 67 -13.02 34.99 -16.98
C LYS A 67 -12.99 33.73 -16.11
N ARG A 68 -11.79 33.25 -15.75
CA ARG A 68 -11.61 32.14 -14.83
C ARG A 68 -12.15 32.49 -13.45
N GLN A 69 -11.82 33.66 -12.93
CA GLN A 69 -12.30 34.10 -11.62
C GLN A 69 -13.82 34.25 -11.61
N GLU A 70 -14.40 34.86 -12.65
CA GLU A 70 -15.86 34.96 -12.81
C GLU A 70 -16.54 33.58 -12.83
N ALA A 71 -15.97 32.61 -13.54
CA ALA A 71 -16.49 31.24 -13.57
C ALA A 71 -16.39 30.54 -12.20
N VAL A 72 -15.27 30.73 -11.49
CA VAL A 72 -15.09 30.22 -10.12
C VAL A 72 -16.12 30.82 -9.17
N ASP A 73 -16.33 32.14 -9.20
CA ASP A 73 -17.28 32.82 -8.34
C ASP A 73 -18.71 32.37 -8.63
N ALA A 74 -19.07 32.20 -9.91
CA ALA A 74 -20.37 31.66 -10.30
C ALA A 74 -20.60 30.22 -9.79
N ILE A 75 -19.59 29.36 -9.83
CA ILE A 75 -19.68 28.00 -9.25
C ILE A 75 -19.84 28.08 -7.73
N ASN A 76 -19.09 28.96 -7.07
CA ASN A 76 -19.15 29.11 -5.61
C ASN A 76 -20.52 29.59 -5.14
N GLU A 77 -21.08 30.62 -5.79
CA GLU A 77 -22.42 31.14 -5.48
C GLU A 77 -23.50 30.08 -5.69
N LYS A 78 -23.40 29.32 -6.78
CA LYS A 78 -24.36 28.28 -7.16
C LYS A 78 -24.34 27.07 -6.23
N THR A 79 -23.15 26.64 -5.81
CA THR A 79 -22.96 25.38 -5.07
C THR A 79 -22.83 25.57 -3.56
N GLY A 80 -22.54 26.80 -3.11
CA GLY A 80 -22.16 27.09 -1.73
C GLY A 80 -20.86 26.40 -1.30
N ALA A 81 -19.98 26.08 -2.24
CA ALA A 81 -18.73 25.37 -2.01
C ALA A 81 -17.52 26.16 -2.51
N LEU A 82 -16.34 25.94 -1.93
CA LEU A 82 -15.11 26.63 -2.31
C LEU A 82 -14.25 25.77 -3.27
N PRO A 83 -13.46 26.38 -4.17
CA PRO A 83 -12.56 25.65 -5.02
C PRO A 83 -11.42 25.04 -4.20
N LEU A 84 -11.01 23.82 -4.54
CA LEU A 84 -9.87 23.14 -3.92
C LEU A 84 -8.98 22.50 -4.99
N ALA A 85 -7.66 22.67 -4.83
CA ALA A 85 -6.63 21.96 -5.60
C ALA A 85 -5.58 21.41 -4.65
N PRO A 86 -5.83 20.25 -3.99
CA PRO A 86 -4.96 19.68 -2.98
C PRO A 86 -3.48 19.61 -3.37
N THR A 87 -3.18 19.25 -4.62
CA THR A 87 -1.80 19.01 -5.10
C THR A 87 -1.00 20.29 -5.32
N MET A 88 -1.66 21.44 -5.28
CA MET A 88 -1.07 22.76 -5.48
C MET A 88 -1.17 23.64 -4.22
N ASP A 89 -1.98 23.24 -3.24
CA ASP A 89 -2.26 24.02 -2.03
C ASP A 89 -1.30 23.67 -0.88
N LYS A 90 -0.49 24.66 -0.48
CA LYS A 90 0.45 24.53 0.64
C LYS A 90 -0.25 24.41 2.00
N SER A 91 -1.39 25.07 2.20
CA SER A 91 -2.18 24.96 3.42
C SER A 91 -2.81 23.56 3.53
N PHE A 92 -3.26 23.00 2.41
CA PHE A 92 -3.73 21.62 2.36
C PHE A 92 -2.61 20.63 2.71
N ALA A 93 -1.41 20.82 2.17
CA ALA A 93 -0.26 20.01 2.56
C ALA A 93 0.04 20.08 4.07
N GLN A 94 -0.03 21.28 4.66
CA GLN A 94 0.11 21.44 6.12
C GLN A 94 -1.01 20.74 6.90
N LEU A 95 -2.24 20.74 6.40
CA LEU A 95 -3.34 19.97 6.98
C LEU A 95 -2.99 18.48 7.03
N LEU A 96 -2.53 17.90 5.92
CA LEU A 96 -2.15 16.49 5.85
C LEU A 96 -1.00 16.14 6.81
N MET A 97 0.02 17.00 6.88
CA MET A 97 1.16 16.83 7.80
C MET A 97 0.76 16.91 9.29
N ARG A 98 -0.39 17.51 9.62
CA ARG A 98 -0.96 17.46 10.99
C ARG A 98 -1.71 16.16 11.26
N GLN A 99 -2.29 15.55 10.23
CA GLN A 99 -2.99 14.27 10.34
C GLN A 99 -2.01 13.10 10.45
N MET A 100 -0.84 13.22 9.82
CA MET A 100 0.19 12.19 9.80
C MET A 100 1.57 12.83 9.91
N SER A 101 2.38 12.38 10.86
CA SER A 101 3.72 12.91 11.07
C SER A 101 4.63 12.60 9.87
N MET A 102 5.11 13.67 9.23
CA MET A 102 5.99 13.59 8.07
C MET A 102 7.23 14.45 8.29
N ASN A 103 8.38 13.96 7.82
CA ASN A 103 9.60 14.73 7.69
C ASN A 103 9.71 15.27 6.27
N VAL A 104 10.22 16.50 6.13
CA VAL A 104 10.41 17.16 4.83
C VAL A 104 11.85 17.64 4.74
N THR A 105 12.56 17.15 3.73
CA THR A 105 13.96 17.49 3.46
C THR A 105 14.09 18.06 2.06
N GLY A 106 14.76 19.20 1.93
CA GLY A 106 15.11 19.76 0.62
C GLY A 106 16.33 19.04 0.03
N GLU A 107 16.23 18.61 -1.22
CA GLU A 107 17.31 17.96 -1.96
C GLU A 107 17.77 18.85 -3.11
N ALA A 108 19.01 19.35 -3.01
CA ALA A 108 19.59 20.14 -4.09
C ALA A 108 19.96 19.26 -5.30
N PHE A 109 20.52 18.08 -5.04
CA PHE A 109 20.99 17.14 -6.06
C PHE A 109 20.25 15.81 -5.97
N VAL A 110 19.75 15.34 -7.09
CA VAL A 110 19.19 13.99 -7.26
C VAL A 110 20.02 13.31 -8.35
N ASP A 111 20.63 12.16 -8.04
CA ASP A 111 21.50 11.40 -8.94
C ASP A 111 22.60 12.24 -9.61
N GLY A 112 23.21 13.15 -8.84
CA GLY A 112 24.30 14.03 -9.31
C GLY A 112 23.85 15.24 -10.12
N SER A 113 22.55 15.42 -10.35
CA SER A 113 21.99 16.56 -11.10
C SER A 113 21.32 17.58 -10.19
N LEU A 114 21.64 18.87 -10.37
CA LEU A 114 20.97 19.96 -9.67
C LEU A 114 19.52 20.04 -10.14
N THR A 115 18.60 19.58 -9.30
CA THR A 115 17.17 19.45 -9.64
C THR A 115 16.30 20.32 -8.75
N GLY A 116 16.64 20.43 -7.45
CA GLY A 116 15.79 21.09 -6.46
C GLY A 116 14.49 20.31 -6.26
N ALA A 117 14.53 19.32 -5.37
CA ALA A 117 13.38 18.48 -5.04
C ALA A 117 13.09 18.50 -3.54
N TRP A 118 11.90 18.01 -3.18
CA TRP A 118 11.51 17.76 -1.81
C TRP A 118 11.41 16.25 -1.61
N ARG A 119 12.16 15.73 -0.64
CA ARG A 119 11.92 14.40 -0.09
C ARG A 119 10.97 14.55 1.09
N VAL A 120 9.86 13.85 1.04
CA VAL A 120 8.91 13.72 2.14
C VAL A 120 8.93 12.27 2.60
N GLU A 121 8.95 12.06 3.91
CA GLU A 121 9.05 10.72 4.52
C GLU A 121 8.10 10.61 5.72
N THR A 122 7.53 9.44 5.94
CA THR A 122 6.76 9.15 7.16
C THR A 122 7.69 9.13 8.37
N VAL A 123 7.35 9.85 9.45
CA VAL A 123 8.10 9.74 10.71
C VAL A 123 7.63 8.48 11.44
N SER A 124 8.50 7.48 11.49
CA SER A 124 8.23 6.25 12.23
C SER A 124 8.95 6.27 13.58
N PRO A 125 8.30 5.82 14.67
CA PRO A 125 9.00 5.57 15.94
C PRO A 125 9.96 4.37 15.83
N TYR A 126 9.81 3.56 14.79
CA TYR A 126 10.69 2.44 14.48
C TYR A 126 11.86 2.94 13.63
N MET A 127 13.10 2.62 14.02
CA MET A 127 14.28 2.98 13.22
C MET A 127 14.17 2.30 11.84
N PRO A 128 13.89 3.04 10.75
CA PRO A 128 13.39 2.46 9.50
C PRO A 128 14.41 1.56 8.79
N HIS A 129 15.69 1.72 9.11
CA HIS A 129 16.78 0.91 8.56
C HIS A 129 17.23 -0.24 9.48
N ASN A 130 16.62 -0.41 10.66
CA ASN A 130 16.99 -1.46 11.60
C ASN A 130 15.98 -2.61 11.58
N ALA A 131 15.87 -3.28 10.43
CA ALA A 131 14.98 -4.43 10.25
C ALA A 131 15.26 -5.57 11.24
N LYS A 132 16.48 -5.68 11.78
CA LYS A 132 16.82 -6.66 12.82
C LYS A 132 16.10 -6.40 14.15
N LEU A 133 15.77 -5.14 14.45
CA LEU A 133 15.13 -4.74 15.71
C LEU A 133 13.60 -4.82 15.64
N HIS A 134 13.01 -4.58 14.47
CA HIS A 134 11.56 -4.40 14.32
C HIS A 134 10.89 -5.36 13.33
N GLY A 135 11.67 -6.19 12.62
CA GLY A 135 11.16 -7.03 11.55
C GLY A 135 10.71 -6.23 10.33
N VAL A 136 9.85 -6.82 9.51
CA VAL A 136 9.20 -6.13 8.38
C VAL A 136 8.01 -5.34 8.90
N LEU A 137 8.06 -4.02 8.77
CA LEU A 137 6.91 -3.16 9.05
C LEU A 137 5.86 -3.34 7.95
N THR A 138 4.58 -3.36 8.33
CA THR A 138 3.46 -3.60 7.40
C THR A 138 2.35 -2.57 7.61
N GLY A 139 1.45 -2.46 6.63
CA GLY A 139 0.33 -1.51 6.63
C GLY A 139 0.82 -0.08 6.81
N ARG A 140 0.19 0.64 7.76
CA ARG A 140 0.48 2.06 8.07
C ARG A 140 1.76 2.29 8.85
N LEU A 141 2.42 1.23 9.34
CA LEU A 141 3.69 1.34 10.06
C LEU A 141 4.90 1.36 9.12
N GLN A 142 4.68 1.08 7.84
CA GLN A 142 5.73 1.08 6.83
C GLN A 142 6.32 2.47 6.65
N HIS A 143 7.65 2.51 6.52
CA HIS A 143 8.32 3.72 6.09
C HIS A 143 8.05 3.94 4.60
N VAL A 144 7.51 5.11 4.27
CA VAL A 144 7.28 5.56 2.90
C VAL A 144 8.10 6.82 2.66
N SER A 145 8.69 6.93 1.47
CA SER A 145 9.46 8.09 1.03
C SER A 145 9.02 8.46 -0.38
N VAL A 146 8.75 9.75 -0.61
CA VAL A 146 8.40 10.31 -1.91
C VAL A 146 9.31 11.49 -2.21
N VAL A 147 9.87 11.54 -3.41
CA VAL A 147 10.68 12.67 -3.89
C VAL A 147 9.94 13.33 -5.06
N HIS A 148 9.70 14.63 -4.96
CA HIS A 148 9.05 15.39 -6.01
C HIS A 148 9.43 16.88 -5.98
N THR A 149 9.40 17.56 -7.13
CA THR A 149 9.76 19.00 -7.23
C THR A 149 8.71 19.93 -6.61
N SER A 150 7.44 19.56 -6.68
CA SER A 150 6.33 20.19 -5.94
C SER A 150 6.17 19.54 -4.55
N LEU A 151 6.39 20.33 -3.50
CA LEU A 151 6.21 19.91 -2.10
C LEU A 151 4.76 19.47 -1.79
N PRO A 152 3.71 20.25 -2.12
CA PRO A 152 2.34 19.83 -1.83
C PRO A 152 1.99 18.48 -2.49
N LEU A 153 2.43 18.27 -3.73
CA LEU A 153 2.24 17.00 -4.41
C LEU A 153 3.00 15.85 -3.74
N ALA A 154 4.25 16.06 -3.32
CA ALA A 154 5.03 15.06 -2.58
C ALA A 154 4.30 14.60 -1.30
N VAL A 155 3.80 15.58 -0.52
CA VAL A 155 3.04 15.34 0.72
C VAL A 155 1.74 14.56 0.43
N CYS A 156 1.00 14.97 -0.61
CA CYS A 156 -0.25 14.31 -1.00
C CYS A 156 -0.05 12.84 -1.41
N VAL A 157 0.96 12.56 -2.25
CA VAL A 157 1.28 11.19 -2.69
C VAL A 157 1.71 10.34 -1.50
N LEU A 158 2.60 10.87 -0.65
CA LEU A 158 3.05 10.15 0.54
C LEU A 158 1.89 9.83 1.49
N PHE A 159 0.99 10.79 1.73
CA PHE A 159 -0.17 10.60 2.59
C PHE A 159 -1.01 9.39 2.15
N LEU A 160 -1.35 9.31 0.86
CA LEU A 160 -2.14 8.21 0.32
C LEU A 160 -1.40 6.86 0.36
N GLN A 161 -0.10 6.85 0.03
CA GLN A 161 0.71 5.63 0.09
C GLN A 161 0.84 5.10 1.52
N ALA A 162 1.00 6.00 2.49
CA ALA A 162 1.06 5.66 3.91
C ALA A 162 -0.30 5.18 4.46
N LEU A 163 -1.41 5.66 3.90
CA LEU A 163 -2.74 5.14 4.22
C LEU A 163 -2.98 3.72 3.69
N GLY A 164 -2.32 3.32 2.61
CA GLY A 164 -2.45 1.99 2.02
C GLY A 164 -2.60 1.98 0.50
N VAL A 165 -2.74 3.13 -0.16
CA VAL A 165 -2.89 3.18 -1.62
C VAL A 165 -1.63 2.64 -2.27
N GLY A 166 -1.81 1.63 -3.13
CA GLY A 166 -0.70 0.98 -3.80
C GLY A 166 0.04 -0.06 -2.96
N GLN A 167 -0.53 -0.50 -1.84
CA GLN A 167 -0.02 -1.62 -1.07
C GLN A 167 -0.67 -2.93 -1.53
N HIS A 168 0.14 -3.99 -1.55
CA HIS A 168 -0.27 -5.32 -1.93
C HIS A 168 -0.55 -6.18 -0.70
N ALA A 169 -1.64 -6.94 -0.75
CA ALA A 169 -2.05 -7.85 0.31
C ALA A 169 -1.32 -9.20 0.25
N TYR A 170 -0.83 -9.67 1.39
CA TYR A 170 -0.25 -10.99 1.57
C TYR A 170 -0.76 -11.62 2.86
N VAL A 171 -0.92 -12.94 2.88
CA VAL A 171 -1.02 -13.70 4.13
C VAL A 171 0.36 -14.26 4.46
N TYR A 172 0.88 -13.88 5.63
CA TYR A 172 2.10 -14.41 6.20
C TYR A 172 1.77 -15.49 7.24
N ILE A 173 2.35 -16.67 7.07
CA ILE A 173 2.19 -17.83 7.96
C ILE A 173 3.57 -18.19 8.52
N PRO A 174 3.91 -17.81 9.77
CA PRO A 174 5.23 -18.08 10.31
C PRO A 174 5.43 -19.59 10.57
N ASP A 175 6.69 -20.05 10.52
CA ASP A 175 7.03 -21.48 10.69
C ASP A 175 7.05 -21.97 12.15
N GLY A 176 6.34 -21.30 13.06
CA GLY A 176 6.23 -21.67 14.47
C GLY A 176 4.96 -22.47 14.79
N ALA A 177 5.04 -23.43 15.71
CA ALA A 177 3.88 -24.22 16.16
C ALA A 177 2.77 -23.36 16.80
N GLU A 178 3.15 -22.25 17.42
CA GLU A 178 2.26 -21.29 18.11
C GLU A 178 2.05 -19.99 17.33
N ALA A 179 2.57 -19.90 16.10
CA ALA A 179 2.57 -18.65 15.36
C ALA A 179 1.29 -18.50 14.54
N GLU A 180 0.54 -17.42 14.79
CA GLU A 180 -0.72 -17.17 14.10
C GLU A 180 -0.49 -16.56 12.70
N PRO A 181 -1.20 -17.05 11.66
CA PRO A 181 -1.24 -16.39 10.36
C PRO A 181 -1.76 -14.96 10.45
N GLN A 182 -1.21 -14.08 9.61
CA GLN A 182 -1.60 -12.67 9.58
C GLN A 182 -1.75 -12.19 8.15
N LEU A 183 -2.85 -11.46 7.88
CA LEU A 183 -2.95 -10.66 6.67
C LEU A 183 -2.15 -9.37 6.86
N ILE A 184 -1.26 -9.10 5.92
CA ILE A 184 -0.41 -7.91 5.92
C ILE A 184 -0.54 -7.18 4.57
N TYR A 185 -0.40 -5.86 4.61
CA TYR A 185 -0.29 -5.02 3.43
C TYR A 185 1.13 -4.49 3.34
N ILE A 186 1.73 -4.52 2.15
CA ILE A 186 3.10 -4.08 1.94
C ILE A 186 3.22 -3.20 0.70
N THR A 187 4.05 -2.16 0.76
CA THR A 187 4.36 -1.34 -0.42
C THR A 187 5.16 -2.15 -1.44
N VAL A 188 5.02 -1.81 -2.72
CA VAL A 188 5.77 -2.46 -3.82
C VAL A 188 7.28 -2.39 -3.59
N GLN A 189 7.78 -1.29 -3.01
CA GLN A 189 9.19 -1.11 -2.70
C GLN A 189 9.69 -2.09 -1.62
N ASN A 190 8.85 -2.43 -0.65
CA ASN A 190 9.20 -3.31 0.46
C ASN A 190 8.93 -4.79 0.17
N GLU A 191 8.17 -5.12 -0.89
CA GLU A 191 7.88 -6.51 -1.27
C GLU A 191 9.12 -7.38 -1.44
N LYS A 192 10.17 -6.83 -2.04
CA LYS A 192 11.42 -7.55 -2.26
C LYS A 192 12.02 -8.01 -0.94
N ALA A 193 12.12 -7.10 0.03
CA ALA A 193 12.66 -7.40 1.36
C ALA A 193 11.79 -8.45 2.08
N LEU A 194 10.47 -8.37 1.96
CA LEU A 194 9.56 -9.36 2.55
C LEU A 194 9.78 -10.76 1.96
N LYS A 195 9.91 -10.88 0.63
CA LYS A 195 10.17 -12.16 -0.05
C LYS A 195 11.55 -12.74 0.27
N GLU A 196 12.54 -11.89 0.55
CA GLU A 196 13.87 -12.33 0.99
C GLU A 196 13.88 -12.83 2.44
N MET A 197 12.98 -12.31 3.29
CA MET A 197 12.91 -12.67 4.71
C MET A 197 12.01 -13.87 5.02
N ALA A 198 10.98 -14.11 4.21
CA ALA A 198 10.03 -15.21 4.40
C ALA A 198 10.16 -16.25 3.28
N PRO A 199 10.27 -17.55 3.59
CA PRO A 199 10.27 -18.57 2.56
C PRO A 199 8.93 -18.58 1.81
N GLU A 200 8.93 -19.03 0.55
CA GLU A 200 7.73 -19.05 -0.30
C GLU A 200 6.58 -19.87 0.30
N THR A 201 6.91 -20.85 1.15
CA THR A 201 5.92 -21.66 1.89
C THR A 201 5.16 -20.91 2.98
N SER A 202 5.59 -19.68 3.28
CA SER A 202 5.15 -18.91 4.44
C SER A 202 4.56 -17.56 4.02
N LEU A 203 4.52 -17.24 2.72
CA LEU A 203 4.02 -15.96 2.22
C LEU A 203 3.14 -16.14 0.96
N PHE A 204 1.88 -15.74 1.05
CA PHE A 204 0.87 -15.99 0.02
C PHE A 204 0.25 -14.68 -0.48
N ARG A 205 0.37 -14.40 -1.78
CA ARG A 205 -0.18 -13.19 -2.41
C ARG A 205 -1.70 -13.26 -2.51
N MET A 206 -2.39 -12.18 -2.12
CA MET A 206 -3.85 -12.05 -2.16
C MET A 206 -4.30 -10.88 -3.03
N GLU A 207 -4.08 -10.95 -4.35
CA GLU A 207 -4.32 -9.82 -5.29
C GLU A 207 -5.73 -9.20 -5.17
N GLY A 208 -6.76 -10.03 -4.98
CA GLY A 208 -8.14 -9.55 -4.84
C GLY A 208 -8.41 -8.70 -3.60
N LEU A 209 -7.47 -8.64 -2.65
CA LEU A 209 -7.59 -7.93 -1.37
C LEU A 209 -6.86 -6.59 -1.32
N ASP A 210 -6.06 -6.25 -2.34
CA ASP A 210 -5.35 -4.96 -2.42
C ASP A 210 -6.29 -3.78 -2.30
N LYS A 211 -7.48 -3.92 -2.90
CA LYS A 211 -8.51 -2.89 -2.94
C LYS A 211 -8.95 -2.43 -1.54
N PHE A 212 -8.70 -3.22 -0.51
CA PHE A 212 -9.04 -2.92 0.88
C PHE A 212 -7.88 -2.37 1.71
N ALA A 213 -6.70 -2.14 1.13
CA ALA A 213 -5.51 -1.72 1.87
C ALA A 213 -5.70 -0.42 2.69
N VAL A 214 -6.59 0.47 2.24
CA VAL A 214 -6.89 1.75 2.90
C VAL A 214 -7.93 1.61 4.00
N VAL A 215 -9.05 0.92 3.70
CA VAL A 215 -10.23 0.83 4.56
C VAL A 215 -10.20 -0.36 5.53
N GLY A 216 -9.33 -1.34 5.27
CA GLY A 216 -9.29 -2.60 6.01
C GLY A 216 -10.36 -3.59 5.56
N LEU A 217 -10.30 -4.78 6.15
CA LEU A 217 -11.23 -5.89 5.91
C LEU A 217 -11.97 -6.25 7.20
N ASP A 218 -13.19 -6.75 7.03
CA ASP A 218 -13.94 -7.35 8.12
C ASP A 218 -13.30 -8.69 8.55
N ALA A 219 -13.49 -9.07 9.81
CA ALA A 219 -12.84 -10.24 10.41
C ALA A 219 -13.11 -11.55 9.65
N ASP A 220 -14.31 -11.72 9.10
CA ASP A 220 -14.68 -12.92 8.34
C ASP A 220 -13.89 -13.03 7.02
N MET A 221 -13.67 -11.91 6.33
CA MET A 221 -12.88 -11.89 5.10
C MET A 221 -11.39 -12.14 5.37
N VAL A 222 -10.87 -11.62 6.49
CA VAL A 222 -9.50 -11.92 6.94
C VAL A 222 -9.35 -13.41 7.22
N LYS A 223 -10.33 -14.01 7.91
CA LYS A 223 -10.35 -15.44 8.20
C LYS A 223 -10.38 -16.29 6.94
N GLU A 224 -11.25 -15.97 5.98
CA GLU A 224 -11.33 -16.68 4.69
C GLU A 224 -10.00 -16.61 3.92
N ALA A 225 -9.36 -15.44 3.89
CA ALA A 225 -8.05 -15.27 3.27
C ALA A 225 -6.97 -16.13 3.92
N ILE A 226 -6.98 -16.19 5.26
CA ILE A 226 -6.05 -17.03 6.03
C ILE A 226 -6.30 -18.51 5.76
N GLU A 227 -7.56 -18.98 5.77
CA GLU A 227 -7.91 -20.38 5.49
C GLU A 227 -7.45 -20.79 4.08
N LYS A 228 -7.66 -19.91 3.09
CA LYS A 228 -7.17 -20.13 1.72
C LYS A 228 -5.65 -20.24 1.66
N ALA A 229 -4.92 -19.36 2.35
CA ALA A 229 -3.46 -19.41 2.42
C ALA A 229 -2.96 -20.69 3.10
N GLN A 230 -3.61 -21.11 4.19
CA GLN A 230 -3.29 -22.34 4.89
C GLN A 230 -3.47 -23.56 3.98
N LEU A 231 -4.56 -23.63 3.23
CA LEU A 231 -4.79 -24.69 2.25
C LEU A 231 -3.69 -24.71 1.18
N GLN A 232 -3.31 -23.54 0.66
CA GLN A 232 -2.21 -23.42 -0.30
C GLN A 232 -0.87 -23.90 0.28
N ARG A 233 -0.56 -23.54 1.54
CA ARG A 233 0.62 -24.00 2.26
C ARG A 233 0.64 -25.52 2.39
N THR A 234 -0.48 -26.14 2.79
CA THR A 234 -0.58 -27.59 2.90
C THR A 234 -0.32 -28.28 1.56
N ILE A 235 -0.88 -27.75 0.46
CA ILE A 235 -0.65 -28.28 -0.89
C ILE A 235 0.84 -28.17 -1.28
N LEU A 236 1.48 -27.03 -1.03
CA LEU A 236 2.90 -26.82 -1.34
C LEU A 236 3.80 -27.78 -0.54
N LEU A 237 3.56 -27.90 0.77
CA LEU A 237 4.33 -28.81 1.63
C LEU A 237 4.11 -30.29 1.25
N ALA A 238 2.90 -30.67 0.86
CA ALA A 238 2.62 -32.01 0.37
C ALA A 238 3.39 -32.31 -0.92
N LYS A 239 3.39 -31.37 -1.89
CA LYS A 239 4.16 -31.48 -3.14
C LYS A 239 5.66 -31.65 -2.88
N ALA A 240 6.22 -30.82 -2.00
CA ALA A 240 7.63 -30.91 -1.62
C ALA A 240 8.00 -32.27 -0.99
N LYS A 241 7.08 -32.92 -0.26
CA LYS A 241 7.30 -34.27 0.29
C LYS A 241 7.22 -35.36 -0.78
N THR A 242 6.38 -35.22 -1.80
CA THR A 242 6.32 -36.15 -2.94
C THR A 242 7.50 -36.02 -3.90
N ASP A 243 8.08 -34.82 -4.02
CA ASP A 243 9.23 -34.56 -4.91
C ASP A 243 10.59 -34.80 -4.22
N ALA A 244 10.60 -35.06 -2.90
CA ALA A 244 11.81 -35.43 -2.18
C ALA A 244 12.29 -36.83 -2.64
N PRO A 245 13.59 -37.02 -2.97
CA PRO A 245 14.10 -38.33 -3.34
C PRO A 245 13.81 -39.32 -2.21
N GLN A 246 13.13 -40.42 -2.53
CA GLN A 246 12.90 -41.50 -1.58
C GLN A 246 14.25 -41.91 -0.97
N PRO A 247 14.38 -42.02 0.36
CA PRO A 247 15.59 -42.56 0.95
C PRO A 247 15.82 -43.94 0.33
N GLN A 248 16.99 -44.14 -0.27
CA GLN A 248 17.39 -45.45 -0.78
C GLN A 248 17.24 -46.44 0.38
N PRO A 249 16.60 -47.60 0.17
CA PRO A 249 16.47 -48.58 1.24
C PRO A 249 17.87 -48.92 1.73
N GLU A 250 18.14 -48.65 3.02
CA GLU A 250 19.37 -49.11 3.66
C GLU A 250 19.48 -50.61 3.40
N LEU A 251 20.51 -50.99 2.64
CA LEU A 251 20.91 -52.37 2.46
C LEU A 251 21.22 -52.92 3.86
N VAL A 252 20.24 -53.62 4.44
CA VAL A 252 20.42 -54.40 5.66
C VAL A 252 21.62 -55.31 5.40
N ALA A 253 22.70 -55.08 6.15
CA ALA A 253 23.96 -55.79 6.01
C ALA A 253 23.68 -57.30 5.98
N ALA A 254 24.02 -57.95 4.87
CA ALA A 254 24.11 -59.40 4.81
C ALA A 254 25.22 -59.80 5.79
N ALA A 255 24.83 -60.28 6.97
CA ALA A 255 25.74 -60.93 7.90
C ALA A 255 26.42 -62.09 7.16
N ALA A 256 27.73 -61.98 6.99
CA ALA A 256 28.54 -63.05 6.43
C ALA A 256 28.35 -64.30 7.29
N ALA A 257 27.81 -65.35 6.69
CA ALA A 257 27.76 -66.67 7.28
C ALA A 257 29.21 -67.12 7.52
N ALA A 258 29.57 -67.36 8.78
CA ALA A 258 30.83 -67.97 9.15
C ALA A 258 30.86 -69.41 8.59
N GLU A 259 31.78 -69.68 7.67
CA GLU A 259 32.10 -71.05 7.26
C GLU A 259 32.82 -71.79 8.41
N PRO A 260 32.51 -73.07 8.65
CA PRO A 260 33.18 -73.86 9.66
C PRO A 260 34.60 -74.26 9.22
N GLN A 261 35.59 -73.97 10.06
CA GLN A 261 36.96 -74.49 9.92
C GLN A 261 36.96 -76.02 9.93
N LYS A 262 37.48 -76.63 8.86
CA LYS A 262 37.92 -78.03 8.88
C LYS A 262 39.27 -78.11 9.58
N ALA A 263 39.36 -79.01 10.56
CA ALA A 263 40.60 -79.42 11.18
C ALA A 263 41.33 -80.43 10.29
N GLU A 264 42.63 -80.21 10.08
CA GLU A 264 43.67 -81.24 9.93
C GLU A 264 45.01 -80.68 10.43
#